data_AF-A0A7S4Q3S9-F1
#
_entry.id   AF-A0A7S4Q3S9-F1
#
_cell.length_a   1.000
_cell.length_b   1.000
_cell.length_c   1.000
_cell.angle_alpha   90.00
_cell.angle_beta   90.00
_cell.angle_gamma   90.00
#
_symmetry.space_group_name_H-M   'P 1'
#
loop_
_entity.id
_entity.type
_entity.pdbx_description
1 polymer ?
#
loop_
_entity_poly.entity_id
_entity_poly.type
_entity_poly.pdbx_seq_one_letter_code
_entity_poly.pdbx_strand_id
1 'polypeptide(L)'
;QGPTSLQPWRGPPPLAAAAQPGPAGQFGGALMSEPSASSSALHPAIGAAAVGIVLLAAWWVFLRRPWPFRVLRRRGVHRSAALPTGDGLEERKRDFARIVAPSAKPGLFVVTPSVALPRPWSSKAHGAAGDVSKEVADAVFEEFSAWVASVVPGATDNLAERVIALVAVSEGFAFAMQSKFPPMFPQSRFVLVVSSGGEVRVVWMAYATDRPRPNLGSTPFILKLATRDLNGQRAAAEAHSTGVQMDYVVVDTAERDLDRYIEARQSAALSRAALEGNWEDVLGSK
;
A
#
# COMPACT_ATOMS: atom_id res chain seq x y z
N GLN A 1 -20.20 4.46 -42.93
CA GLN A 1 -19.22 3.42 -43.29
C GLN A 1 -18.04 4.10 -43.94
N GLY A 2 -16.87 4.01 -43.31
CA GLY A 2 -15.59 4.47 -43.84
C GLY A 2 -14.50 3.85 -42.97
N PRO A 3 -13.56 3.07 -43.51
CA PRO A 3 -12.57 2.38 -42.68
C PRO A 3 -11.41 3.33 -42.37
N THR A 4 -11.23 3.66 -41.10
CA THR A 4 -10.03 4.33 -40.62
C THR A 4 -8.90 3.30 -40.54
N SER A 5 -7.91 3.45 -41.41
CA SER A 5 -6.72 2.62 -41.47
C SER A 5 -5.84 2.87 -40.24
N LEU A 6 -5.64 1.83 -39.43
CA LEU A 6 -4.69 1.85 -38.32
C LEU A 6 -3.27 1.67 -38.89
N GLN A 7 -2.39 2.64 -38.62
CA GLN A 7 -0.97 2.49 -38.92
C GLN A 7 -0.30 1.51 -37.95
N PRO A 8 0.64 0.68 -38.44
CA PRO A 8 1.36 -0.27 -37.61
C PRO A 8 2.37 0.42 -36.69
N TRP A 9 2.34 0.03 -35.42
CA TRP A 9 3.28 0.42 -34.37
C TRP A 9 4.71 0.03 -34.77
N ARG A 10 5.62 1.01 -34.83
CA ARG A 10 7.08 0.76 -34.93
C ARG A 10 7.66 0.64 -33.53
N GLY A 11 8.22 -0.54 -33.23
CA GLY A 11 8.86 -0.81 -31.94
C GLY A 11 10.05 0.11 -31.65
N PRO A 12 10.47 0.23 -30.38
CA PRO A 12 11.59 1.08 -29.99
C PRO A 12 12.93 0.54 -30.52
N PRO A 13 13.90 1.42 -30.82
CA PRO A 13 15.22 1.02 -31.30
C PRO A 13 16.03 0.31 -30.19
N PRO A 14 16.98 -0.57 -30.56
CA PRO A 14 17.83 -1.27 -29.60
C PRO A 14 18.82 -0.31 -28.93
N LEU A 15 19.02 -0.49 -27.63
CA LEU A 15 20.01 0.20 -26.81
C LEU A 15 21.44 -0.20 -27.24
N ALA A 16 22.25 0.79 -27.54
CA ALA A 16 23.67 0.64 -27.85
C ALA A 16 24.46 0.17 -26.62
N ALA A 17 25.37 -0.78 -26.84
CA ALA A 17 26.27 -1.34 -25.84
C ALA A 17 27.29 -0.30 -25.36
N ALA A 18 27.44 -0.17 -24.04
CA ALA A 18 28.46 0.66 -23.41
C ALA A 18 29.83 -0.05 -23.45
N ALA A 19 30.85 0.68 -23.90
CA ALA A 19 32.23 0.23 -24.02
C ALA A 19 32.91 0.05 -22.64
N GLN A 20 33.77 -0.98 -22.55
CA GLN A 20 34.66 -1.24 -21.41
C GLN A 20 35.86 -0.26 -21.41
N PRO A 21 36.25 0.29 -20.24
CA PRO A 21 37.52 1.00 -20.09
C PRO A 21 38.69 0.01 -19.95
N GLY A 22 39.74 0.22 -20.76
CA GLY A 22 40.99 -0.54 -20.69
C GLY A 22 41.91 -0.09 -19.55
N PRO A 23 42.87 -0.94 -19.13
CA PRO A 23 43.87 -0.60 -18.12
C PRO A 23 45.09 0.05 -18.78
N ALA A 24 45.58 1.14 -18.21
CA ALA A 24 46.85 1.75 -18.64
C ALA A 24 47.72 2.11 -17.43
N GLY A 25 48.93 1.53 -17.42
CA GLY A 25 50.14 2.28 -17.13
C GLY A 25 50.63 2.33 -15.69
N GLN A 26 51.40 1.31 -15.30
CA GLN A 26 52.50 1.46 -14.34
C GLN A 26 53.72 2.08 -15.04
N PHE A 27 54.22 3.20 -14.54
CA PHE A 27 55.62 3.66 -14.60
C PHE A 27 55.84 4.43 -13.28
N GLY A 28 56.84 4.14 -12.46
CA GLY A 28 58.27 4.28 -12.74
C GLY A 28 58.76 5.49 -11.90
N GLY A 29 59.58 5.23 -10.87
CA GLY A 29 59.82 6.15 -9.77
C GLY A 29 60.79 7.32 -9.98
N ALA A 30 60.93 8.12 -8.93
CA ALA A 30 62.06 9.00 -8.58
C ALA A 30 61.87 9.43 -7.11
N LEU A 31 62.74 8.98 -6.20
CA LEU A 31 63.88 9.73 -5.63
C LEU A 31 63.49 10.96 -4.80
N MET A 32 63.55 10.73 -3.48
CA MET A 32 64.07 11.58 -2.40
C MET A 32 64.16 13.08 -2.64
N SER A 33 63.39 13.81 -1.82
CA SER A 33 63.77 15.09 -1.23
C SER A 33 62.95 15.28 0.05
N GLU A 34 63.57 15.15 1.23
CA GLU A 34 62.96 15.54 2.50
C GLU A 34 63.13 17.05 2.72
N PRO A 35 62.04 17.84 2.82
CA PRO A 35 62.09 19.12 3.48
C PRO A 35 61.70 18.95 4.96
N SER A 36 62.65 19.21 5.84
CA SER A 36 62.39 19.51 7.24
C SER A 36 61.59 20.81 7.33
N ALA A 37 60.29 20.72 7.62
CA ALA A 37 59.42 21.88 7.81
C ALA A 37 58.55 21.72 9.07
N SER A 38 58.96 22.46 10.10
CA SER A 38 58.14 23.23 11.04
C SER A 38 56.72 22.71 11.38
N SER A 39 56.61 22.29 12.63
CA SER A 39 55.39 22.05 13.42
C SER A 39 54.37 23.20 13.33
N SER A 40 53.32 23.03 12.49
CA SER A 40 52.00 23.65 12.67
C SER A 40 50.90 22.96 11.85
N ALA A 41 50.87 21.63 11.81
CA ALA A 41 49.97 20.84 10.95
C ALA A 41 48.66 20.36 11.63
N LEU A 42 48.27 20.94 12.77
CA LEU A 42 47.04 20.56 13.50
C LEU A 42 45.77 21.32 13.04
N HIS A 43 45.91 22.38 12.23
CA HIS A 43 44.77 23.24 11.87
C HIS A 43 43.93 22.82 10.62
N PRO A 44 44.46 22.21 9.53
CA PRO A 44 43.63 21.88 8.37
C PRO A 44 42.71 20.66 8.60
N ALA A 45 43.10 19.73 9.48
CA ALA A 45 42.30 18.55 9.82
C ALA A 45 41.00 18.90 10.57
N ILE A 46 41.03 19.94 11.42
CA ILE A 46 39.86 20.40 12.18
C ILE A 46 38.83 21.03 11.24
N GLY A 47 39.28 21.78 10.22
CA GLY A 47 38.39 22.40 9.22
C GLY A 47 37.62 21.37 8.38
N ALA A 48 38.29 20.30 7.92
CA ALA A 48 37.66 19.26 7.11
C ALA A 48 36.60 18.45 7.89
N ALA A 49 36.88 18.14 9.16
CA ALA A 49 35.93 17.43 10.03
C ALA A 49 34.67 18.26 10.29
N ALA A 50 34.81 19.57 10.52
CA ALA A 50 33.67 20.47 10.74
C ALA A 50 32.77 20.56 9.49
N VAL A 51 33.35 20.68 8.29
CA VAL A 51 32.59 20.66 7.04
C VAL A 51 31.87 19.33 6.84
N GLY A 52 32.55 18.20 7.12
CA GLY A 52 31.93 16.87 7.06
C GLY A 52 30.73 16.73 7.99
N ILE A 53 30.82 17.21 9.24
CA ILE A 53 29.72 17.18 10.21
C ILE A 53 28.55 18.06 9.75
N VAL A 54 28.82 19.27 9.25
CA VAL A 54 27.77 20.17 8.75
C VAL A 54 27.07 19.59 7.54
N LEU A 55 27.81 18.98 6.61
CA LEU A 55 27.23 18.31 5.45
C LEU A 55 26.40 17.09 5.85
N LEU A 56 26.85 16.29 6.81
CA LEU A 56 26.08 15.16 7.34
C LEU A 56 24.82 15.63 8.09
N ALA A 57 24.91 16.71 8.86
CA ALA A 57 23.76 17.29 9.56
C ALA A 57 22.74 17.89 8.58
N ALA A 58 23.21 18.64 7.57
CA ALA A 58 22.36 19.16 6.51
C ALA A 58 21.71 18.01 5.72
N TRP A 59 22.50 17.01 5.32
CA TRP A 59 22.00 15.80 4.64
C TRP A 59 20.95 15.08 5.48
N TRP A 60 21.17 14.92 6.79
CA TRP A 60 20.21 14.32 7.72
C TRP A 60 18.90 15.11 7.83
N VAL A 61 18.97 16.45 7.90
CA VAL A 61 17.81 17.32 7.94
C VAL A 61 17.05 17.28 6.60
N PHE A 62 17.75 17.29 5.46
CA PHE A 62 17.13 17.22 4.14
C PHE A 62 16.51 15.86 3.84
N LEU A 63 17.08 14.77 4.35
CA LEU A 63 16.51 13.43 4.21
C LEU A 63 15.30 13.21 5.11
N ARG A 64 15.25 13.84 6.29
CA ARG A 64 14.10 13.75 7.18
C ARG A 64 13.02 14.72 6.75
N ARG A 65 12.14 14.24 5.86
CA ARG A 65 10.88 14.94 5.58
C ARG A 65 10.13 15.15 6.91
N PRO A 66 9.81 16.41 7.27
CA PRO A 66 9.05 16.66 8.49
C PRO A 66 7.70 15.96 8.38
N TRP A 67 7.26 15.38 9.49
CA TRP A 67 5.94 14.77 9.59
C TRP A 67 4.86 15.83 9.32
N PRO A 68 4.06 15.71 8.25
CA PRO A 68 3.20 16.82 7.82
C PRO A 68 1.85 16.82 8.54
N PHE A 69 1.48 15.73 9.21
CA PHE A 69 0.18 15.59 9.84
C PHE A 69 0.20 16.17 11.26
N ARG A 70 -0.79 16.99 11.58
CA ARG A 70 -0.90 17.64 12.90
C ARG A 70 -1.34 16.68 14.01
N VAL A 71 -2.30 15.80 13.72
CA VAL A 71 -2.95 14.93 14.71
C VAL A 71 -2.67 13.46 14.46
N LEU A 72 -2.65 13.04 13.19
CA LEU A 72 -2.34 11.66 12.82
C LEU A 72 -0.94 11.29 13.35
N ARG A 73 -0.89 10.18 14.10
CA ARG A 73 0.36 9.58 14.58
C ARG A 73 0.91 8.62 13.52
N ARG A 74 2.19 8.27 13.60
CA ARG A 74 2.79 7.28 12.69
C ARG A 74 2.22 5.87 12.88
N ARG A 75 1.77 5.53 14.09
CA ARG A 75 1.14 4.25 14.41
C ARG A 75 0.05 4.50 15.46
N GLY A 76 -1.02 3.73 15.39
CA GLY A 76 -2.08 3.77 16.39
C GLY A 76 -3.14 2.71 16.14
N VAL A 77 -4.26 2.89 16.83
CA VAL A 77 -5.45 2.05 16.72
C VAL A 77 -6.60 2.92 16.26
N HIS A 78 -7.38 2.37 15.34
CA HIS A 78 -8.64 2.91 14.86
C HIS A 78 -9.76 1.91 15.15
N ARG A 79 -10.99 2.39 15.25
CA ARG A 79 -12.17 1.53 15.36
C ARG A 79 -13.18 2.04 14.35
N SER A 80 -13.64 1.15 13.47
CA SER A 80 -14.64 1.49 12.48
C SER A 80 -15.95 1.92 13.15
N ALA A 81 -16.81 2.56 12.38
CA ALA A 81 -18.22 2.60 12.75
C ALA A 81 -18.79 1.17 12.83
N ALA A 82 -19.94 1.03 13.49
CA ALA A 82 -20.74 -0.19 13.44
C ALA A 82 -20.98 -0.60 11.97
N LEU A 83 -20.75 -1.88 11.65
CA LEU A 83 -20.93 -2.36 10.29
C LEU A 83 -22.42 -2.29 9.92
N PRO A 84 -22.76 -1.67 8.77
CA PRO A 84 -24.15 -1.43 8.41
C PRO A 84 -24.88 -2.74 8.11
N THR A 85 -26.19 -2.72 8.31
CA THR A 85 -27.14 -3.78 7.95
C THR A 85 -28.24 -3.20 7.05
N GLY A 86 -29.03 -4.06 6.38
CA GLY A 86 -30.15 -3.61 5.53
C GLY A 86 -29.68 -2.68 4.40
N ASP A 87 -30.36 -1.55 4.21
CA ASP A 87 -30.04 -0.58 3.15
C ASP A 87 -28.59 -0.06 3.19
N GLY A 88 -27.99 0.03 4.38
CA GLY A 88 -26.60 0.43 4.52
C GLY A 88 -25.63 -0.62 3.97
N LEU A 89 -25.96 -1.91 4.08
CA LEU A 89 -25.18 -3.00 3.49
C LEU A 89 -25.34 -3.01 1.96
N GLU A 90 -26.51 -2.67 1.44
CA GLU A 90 -26.77 -2.56 0.00
C GLU A 90 -25.87 -1.51 -0.67
N GLU A 91 -25.60 -0.37 -0.01
CA GLU A 91 -24.60 0.58 -0.51
C GLU A 91 -23.18 0.00 -0.48
N ARG A 92 -22.85 -0.83 0.53
CA ARG A 92 -21.54 -1.52 0.57
C ARG A 92 -21.36 -2.51 -0.57
N LYS A 93 -22.40 -3.24 -0.93
CA LYS A 93 -22.36 -4.12 -2.10
C LYS A 93 -22.08 -3.32 -3.38
N ARG A 94 -22.74 -2.16 -3.55
CA ARG A 94 -22.48 -1.25 -4.69
C ARG A 94 -21.04 -0.72 -4.70
N ASP A 95 -20.54 -0.24 -3.57
CA ASP A 95 -19.15 0.21 -3.43
C ASP A 95 -18.15 -0.91 -3.75
N PHE A 96 -18.38 -2.09 -3.19
CA PHE A 96 -17.56 -3.27 -3.43
C PHE A 96 -17.54 -3.65 -4.91
N ALA A 97 -18.70 -3.68 -5.56
CA ALA A 97 -18.82 -3.94 -6.99
C ALA A 97 -18.06 -2.92 -7.86
N ARG A 98 -18.04 -1.64 -7.48
CA ARG A 98 -17.22 -0.61 -8.15
C ARG A 98 -15.71 -0.88 -7.98
N ILE A 99 -15.29 -1.31 -6.78
CA ILE A 99 -13.88 -1.58 -6.43
C ILE A 99 -13.34 -2.78 -7.22
N VAL A 100 -14.17 -3.79 -7.46
CA VAL A 100 -13.79 -5.07 -8.11
C VAL A 100 -14.24 -5.17 -9.57
N ALA A 101 -14.69 -4.05 -10.14
CA ALA A 101 -15.17 -3.98 -11.52
C ALA A 101 -14.05 -4.38 -12.52
N PRO A 102 -14.32 -5.30 -13.48
CA PRO A 102 -13.31 -5.79 -14.41
C PRO A 102 -12.66 -4.74 -15.31
N SER A 103 -13.37 -3.64 -15.58
CA SER A 103 -12.91 -2.54 -16.42
C SER A 103 -12.02 -1.53 -15.69
N ALA A 104 -11.92 -1.62 -14.36
CA ALA A 104 -11.13 -0.72 -13.53
C ALA A 104 -9.75 -1.32 -13.21
N LYS A 105 -8.84 -0.47 -12.70
CA LYS A 105 -7.63 -0.99 -12.05
C LYS A 105 -8.03 -1.83 -10.83
N PRO A 106 -7.32 -2.93 -10.53
CA PRO A 106 -7.65 -3.78 -9.39
C PRO A 106 -7.77 -2.99 -8.09
N GLY A 107 -8.97 -2.94 -7.50
CA GLY A 107 -9.18 -2.30 -6.20
C GLY A 107 -8.97 -3.24 -5.01
N LEU A 108 -9.12 -4.55 -5.23
CA LEU A 108 -8.96 -5.61 -4.24
C LEU A 108 -7.92 -6.64 -4.70
N PHE A 109 -6.98 -6.94 -3.80
CA PHE A 109 -6.09 -8.07 -3.89
C PHE A 109 -6.48 -9.11 -2.85
N VAL A 110 -6.20 -10.39 -3.14
CA VAL A 110 -6.36 -11.51 -2.22
C VAL A 110 -5.03 -12.21 -2.02
N VAL A 111 -4.78 -12.65 -0.80
CA VAL A 111 -3.62 -13.47 -0.42
C VAL A 111 -4.14 -14.62 0.43
N THR A 112 -3.93 -15.84 -0.06
CA THR A 112 -4.31 -17.08 0.63
C THR A 112 -3.08 -17.95 0.84
N PRO A 113 -3.13 -18.97 1.70
CA PRO A 113 -2.01 -19.88 1.91
C PRO A 113 -1.63 -20.64 0.63
N SER A 114 -2.61 -20.89 -0.25
CA SER A 114 -2.40 -21.61 -1.53
C SER A 114 -1.74 -20.76 -2.62
N VAL A 115 -1.94 -19.44 -2.60
CA VAL A 115 -1.41 -18.54 -3.62
C VAL A 115 -0.13 -17.84 -3.14
N ALA A 116 -0.03 -17.57 -1.84
CA ALA A 116 1.07 -16.92 -1.12
C ALA A 116 1.45 -15.49 -1.59
N LEU A 117 1.07 -15.07 -2.80
CA LEU A 117 1.33 -13.74 -3.36
C LEU A 117 0.01 -12.97 -3.57
N PRO A 118 0.03 -11.63 -3.49
CA PRO A 118 -1.14 -10.81 -3.82
C PRO A 118 -1.62 -11.06 -5.25
N ARG A 119 -2.90 -11.40 -5.41
CA ARG A 119 -3.55 -11.52 -6.71
C ARG A 119 -4.78 -10.61 -6.76
N PRO A 120 -5.00 -9.88 -7.86
CA PRO A 120 -6.27 -9.20 -8.08
C PRO A 120 -7.44 -10.16 -7.92
N TRP A 121 -8.46 -9.76 -7.18
CA TRP A 121 -9.76 -10.42 -7.21
C TRP A 121 -10.72 -9.56 -8.04
N SER A 122 -11.38 -10.18 -9.01
CA SER A 122 -12.33 -9.52 -9.90
C SER A 122 -13.54 -10.42 -10.09
N SER A 123 -14.72 -9.81 -10.07
CA SER A 123 -15.96 -10.52 -10.34
C SER A 123 -16.10 -10.85 -11.82
N LYS A 124 -16.76 -11.98 -12.13
CA LYS A 124 -17.19 -12.31 -13.49
C LYS A 124 -18.53 -11.67 -13.85
N ALA A 125 -19.29 -11.18 -12.87
CA ALA A 125 -20.49 -10.42 -13.15
C ALA A 125 -20.12 -9.12 -13.91
N HIS A 126 -20.86 -8.81 -14.96
CA HIS A 126 -20.60 -7.64 -15.79
C HIS A 126 -21.72 -6.62 -15.62
N GLY A 127 -21.34 -5.36 -15.41
CA GLY A 127 -22.23 -4.20 -15.45
C GLY A 127 -21.67 -3.13 -16.39
N ALA A 128 -22.53 -2.23 -16.87
CA ALA A 128 -22.08 -1.06 -17.61
C ALA A 128 -21.16 -0.20 -16.72
N ALA A 129 -20.10 0.38 -17.30
CA ALA A 129 -19.17 1.21 -16.55
C ALA A 129 -19.88 2.46 -15.99
N GLY A 130 -19.91 2.61 -14.67
CA GLY A 130 -20.37 3.83 -13.99
C GLY A 130 -21.47 3.58 -12.97
N ASP A 131 -22.62 3.08 -13.42
CA ASP A 131 -23.76 2.83 -12.53
C ASP A 131 -23.91 1.33 -12.24
N VAL A 132 -23.76 0.98 -10.96
CA VAL A 132 -23.89 -0.40 -10.50
C VAL A 132 -25.32 -0.59 -10.03
N SER A 133 -26.13 -1.26 -10.85
CA SER A 133 -27.48 -1.65 -10.46
C SER A 133 -27.45 -2.59 -9.26
N LYS A 134 -28.56 -2.67 -8.53
CA LYS A 134 -28.69 -3.57 -7.39
C LYS A 134 -28.41 -5.02 -7.77
N GLU A 135 -28.92 -5.45 -8.92
CA GLU A 135 -28.78 -6.82 -9.43
C GLU A 135 -27.32 -7.16 -9.71
N VAL A 136 -26.55 -6.20 -10.26
CA VAL A 136 -25.10 -6.37 -10.47
C VAL A 136 -24.37 -6.42 -9.12
N ALA A 137 -24.70 -5.53 -8.19
CA ALA A 137 -24.09 -5.50 -6.86
C ALA A 137 -24.33 -6.81 -6.08
N ASP A 138 -25.57 -7.31 -6.12
CA ASP A 138 -25.96 -8.58 -5.50
C ASP A 138 -25.25 -9.76 -6.18
N ALA A 139 -25.20 -9.81 -7.51
CA ALA A 139 -24.49 -10.88 -8.23
C ALA A 139 -22.98 -10.91 -7.90
N VAL A 140 -22.34 -9.75 -7.83
CA VAL A 140 -20.93 -9.63 -7.42
C VAL A 140 -20.74 -10.11 -5.97
N PHE A 141 -21.65 -9.73 -5.08
CA PHE A 141 -21.61 -10.15 -3.68
C PHE A 141 -21.79 -11.65 -3.51
N GLU A 142 -22.75 -12.27 -4.20
CA GLU A 142 -22.98 -13.72 -4.16
C GLU A 142 -21.76 -14.49 -4.69
N GLU A 143 -21.16 -14.05 -5.80
CA GLU A 143 -19.91 -14.64 -6.31
C GLU A 143 -18.77 -14.54 -5.28
N PHE A 144 -18.62 -13.37 -4.65
CA PHE A 144 -17.63 -13.16 -3.60
C PHE A 144 -17.89 -14.02 -2.37
N SER A 145 -19.14 -14.10 -1.92
CA SER A 145 -19.56 -14.89 -0.76
C SER A 145 -19.27 -16.38 -0.96
N ALA A 146 -19.63 -16.92 -2.14
CA ALA A 146 -19.31 -18.29 -2.53
C ALA A 146 -17.79 -18.53 -2.58
N TRP A 147 -17.02 -17.57 -3.11
CA TRP A 147 -15.56 -17.65 -3.12
C TRP A 147 -14.99 -17.66 -1.69
N VAL A 148 -15.43 -16.76 -0.80
CA VAL A 148 -15.00 -16.72 0.62
C VAL A 148 -15.28 -18.06 1.30
N ALA A 149 -16.48 -18.61 1.15
CA ALA A 149 -16.86 -19.90 1.72
C ALA A 149 -15.97 -21.05 1.21
N SER A 150 -15.49 -20.98 -0.04
CA SER A 150 -14.61 -22.00 -0.62
C SER A 150 -13.16 -21.93 -0.14
N VAL A 151 -12.68 -20.75 0.28
CA VAL A 151 -11.26 -20.52 0.64
C VAL A 151 -11.01 -20.37 2.13
N VAL A 152 -12.06 -20.13 2.93
CA VAL A 152 -11.97 -19.95 4.39
C VAL A 152 -12.60 -21.15 5.10
N PRO A 153 -11.80 -22.10 5.61
CA PRO A 153 -12.31 -23.21 6.42
C PRO A 153 -13.01 -22.68 7.67
N GLY A 154 -14.21 -23.18 7.96
CA GLY A 154 -14.97 -22.75 9.14
C GLY A 154 -15.35 -21.26 9.11
N ALA A 155 -15.66 -20.73 7.92
CA ALA A 155 -16.18 -19.37 7.79
C ALA A 155 -17.41 -19.17 8.70
N THR A 156 -17.35 -18.13 9.53
CA THR A 156 -18.47 -17.69 10.37
C THR A 156 -19.58 -17.07 9.52
N ASP A 157 -20.82 -17.13 10.02
CA ASP A 157 -21.97 -16.55 9.34
C ASP A 157 -21.73 -15.09 8.98
N ASN A 158 -22.14 -14.68 7.78
CA ASN A 158 -22.02 -13.32 7.27
C ASN A 158 -20.56 -12.78 7.19
N LEU A 159 -19.55 -13.65 7.12
CA LEU A 159 -18.16 -13.23 6.96
C LEU A 159 -17.96 -12.36 5.71
N ALA A 160 -18.57 -12.74 4.60
CA ALA A 160 -18.51 -11.97 3.36
C ALA A 160 -19.06 -10.55 3.55
N GLU A 161 -20.19 -10.39 4.27
CA GLU A 161 -20.77 -9.07 4.58
C GLU A 161 -19.81 -8.21 5.41
N ARG A 162 -19.17 -8.79 6.44
CA ARG A 162 -18.17 -8.08 7.25
C ARG A 162 -16.99 -7.61 6.42
N VAL A 163 -16.50 -8.45 5.50
CA VAL A 163 -15.40 -8.11 4.61
C VAL A 163 -15.79 -6.97 3.67
N ILE A 164 -16.92 -7.07 2.95
CA ILE A 164 -17.32 -6.03 1.99
C ILE A 164 -17.68 -4.71 2.68
N ALA A 165 -18.17 -4.74 3.91
CA ALA A 165 -18.44 -3.54 4.69
C ALA A 165 -17.16 -2.73 4.99
N LEU A 166 -16.02 -3.41 5.06
CA LEU A 166 -14.70 -2.82 5.30
C LEU A 166 -13.92 -2.56 4.00
N VAL A 167 -14.25 -3.25 2.91
CA VAL A 167 -13.80 -2.96 1.54
C VAL A 167 -14.73 -1.91 0.93
N ALA A 168 -14.81 -0.75 1.57
CA ALA A 168 -15.63 0.37 1.14
C ALA A 168 -14.92 1.70 1.40
N VAL A 169 -15.22 2.72 0.58
CA VAL A 169 -14.52 4.02 0.62
C VAL A 169 -14.79 4.79 1.92
N SER A 170 -15.96 4.60 2.54
CA SER A 170 -16.36 5.40 3.70
C SER A 170 -15.48 5.23 4.93
N GLU A 171 -14.86 4.06 5.10
CA GLU A 171 -14.04 3.80 6.29
C GLU A 171 -12.83 4.73 6.31
N GLY A 172 -12.25 4.97 5.13
CA GLY A 172 -11.19 5.94 4.96
C GLY A 172 -11.61 7.37 5.26
N PHE A 173 -12.84 7.74 4.89
CA PHE A 173 -13.40 9.03 5.22
C PHE A 173 -13.52 9.22 6.74
N ALA A 174 -14.09 8.24 7.44
CA ALA A 174 -14.24 8.27 8.90
C ALA A 174 -12.88 8.39 9.61
N PHE A 175 -11.90 7.58 9.19
CA PHE A 175 -10.53 7.63 9.72
C PHE A 175 -9.89 9.02 9.55
N ALA A 176 -10.00 9.61 8.35
CA ALA A 176 -9.44 10.93 8.06
C ALA A 176 -10.06 12.03 8.91
N MET A 177 -11.38 12.02 9.06
CA MET A 177 -12.11 12.98 9.87
C MET A 177 -11.76 12.90 11.36
N GLN A 178 -11.55 11.69 11.88
CA GLN A 178 -11.09 11.48 13.26
C GLN A 178 -9.64 11.94 13.45
N SER A 179 -8.77 11.63 12.48
CA SER A 179 -7.34 11.96 12.50
C SER A 179 -7.03 13.38 12.04
N LYS A 180 -8.05 14.21 11.76
CA LYS A 180 -7.97 15.62 11.36
C LYS A 180 -7.05 15.89 10.17
N PHE A 181 -7.15 15.07 9.12
CA PHE A 181 -6.55 15.35 7.82
C PHE A 181 -7.61 15.26 6.70
N PRO A 182 -7.38 15.86 5.53
CA PRO A 182 -8.32 15.83 4.41
C PRO A 182 -8.68 14.40 3.99
N PRO A 183 -9.97 14.06 3.81
CA PRO A 183 -10.41 12.73 3.38
C PRO A 183 -10.22 12.53 1.87
N MET A 184 -9.01 12.76 1.38
CA MET A 184 -8.62 12.62 -0.02
C MET A 184 -7.47 11.62 -0.13
N PHE A 185 -7.76 10.48 -0.77
CA PHE A 185 -6.82 9.38 -0.96
C PHE A 185 -6.54 9.21 -2.46
N PRO A 186 -5.43 9.75 -3.00
CA PRO A 186 -5.10 9.68 -4.43
C PRO A 186 -5.21 8.29 -5.05
N GLN A 187 -4.77 7.28 -4.31
CA GLN A 187 -5.00 5.88 -4.64
C GLN A 187 -5.33 5.14 -3.35
N SER A 188 -6.16 4.13 -3.49
CA SER A 188 -6.61 3.24 -2.41
C SER A 188 -6.67 1.82 -2.96
N ARG A 189 -6.20 0.85 -2.18
CA ARG A 189 -6.25 -0.58 -2.46
C ARG A 189 -6.60 -1.34 -1.19
N PHE A 190 -7.31 -2.43 -1.36
CA PHE A 190 -7.62 -3.37 -0.30
C PHE A 190 -6.88 -4.68 -0.55
N VAL A 191 -6.41 -5.31 0.52
CA VAL A 191 -5.84 -6.66 0.46
C VAL A 191 -6.56 -7.51 1.48
N LEU A 192 -7.31 -8.51 1.02
CA LEU A 192 -7.89 -9.54 1.87
C LEU A 192 -6.86 -10.65 2.07
N VAL A 193 -6.51 -10.91 3.31
CA VAL A 193 -5.55 -11.95 3.67
C VAL A 193 -6.28 -13.04 4.46
N VAL A 194 -6.19 -14.27 3.97
CA VAL A 194 -6.68 -15.48 4.64
C VAL A 194 -5.46 -16.23 5.16
N SER A 195 -5.39 -16.45 6.47
CA SER A 195 -4.28 -17.19 7.07
C SER A 195 -4.51 -18.71 7.00
N SER A 196 -3.43 -19.48 7.13
CA SER A 196 -3.47 -20.94 7.25
C SER A 196 -4.28 -21.42 8.46
N GLY A 197 -4.39 -20.59 9.50
CA GLY A 197 -5.24 -20.82 10.67
C GLY A 197 -6.70 -20.41 10.49
N GLY A 198 -7.10 -19.94 9.30
CA GLY A 198 -8.47 -19.49 9.02
C GLY A 198 -8.80 -18.08 9.50
N GLU A 199 -7.81 -17.29 9.93
CA GLU A 199 -8.01 -15.87 10.23
C GLU A 199 -8.23 -15.10 8.92
N VAL A 200 -9.16 -14.15 8.93
CA VAL A 200 -9.46 -13.31 7.77
C VAL A 200 -9.32 -11.85 8.15
N ARG A 201 -8.40 -11.14 7.52
CA ARG A 201 -8.21 -9.70 7.78
C ARG A 201 -8.17 -8.90 6.49
N VAL A 202 -8.70 -7.69 6.55
CA VAL A 202 -8.62 -6.71 5.46
C VAL A 202 -7.53 -5.72 5.79
N VAL A 203 -6.61 -5.52 4.85
CA VAL A 203 -5.60 -4.48 4.89
C VAL A 203 -5.97 -3.41 3.88
N TRP A 204 -6.35 -2.23 4.35
CA TRP A 204 -6.57 -1.08 3.51
C TRP A 204 -5.29 -0.25 3.42
N MET A 205 -4.79 -0.05 2.20
CA MET A 205 -3.63 0.77 1.90
C MET A 205 -4.07 1.97 1.07
N ALA A 206 -3.62 3.17 1.44
CA ALA A 206 -3.97 4.38 0.71
C ALA A 206 -2.88 5.44 0.82
N TYR A 207 -2.73 6.27 -0.21
CA TYR A 207 -1.90 7.48 -0.09
C TYR A 207 -2.61 8.51 0.79
N ALA A 208 -1.89 9.08 1.76
CA ALA A 208 -2.40 10.11 2.66
C ALA A 208 -1.71 11.46 2.39
N THR A 209 -2.46 12.57 2.50
CA THR A 209 -1.92 13.94 2.35
C THR A 209 -2.54 14.88 3.37
N ASP A 210 -1.75 15.81 3.90
CA ASP A 210 -2.22 16.98 4.65
C ASP A 210 -2.59 18.16 3.72
N ARG A 211 -2.14 18.11 2.46
CA ARG A 211 -2.26 19.17 1.46
C ARG A 211 -2.92 18.61 0.19
N PRO A 212 -4.25 18.63 0.11
CA PRO A 212 -4.95 18.12 -1.05
C PRO A 212 -4.69 19.07 -2.22
N ARG A 213 -4.50 18.51 -3.41
CA ARG A 213 -4.31 19.26 -4.66
C ARG A 213 -5.12 18.60 -5.78
N PRO A 214 -5.64 19.37 -6.74
CA PRO A 214 -6.25 18.81 -7.94
C PRO A 214 -5.27 17.86 -8.65
N ASN A 215 -5.78 16.75 -9.19
CA ASN A 215 -5.01 15.76 -9.96
C ASN A 215 -3.82 15.13 -9.20
N LEU A 216 -3.86 15.14 -7.87
CA LEU A 216 -2.85 14.49 -7.05
C LEU A 216 -2.96 12.97 -7.23
N GLY A 217 -1.99 12.36 -7.89
CA GLY A 217 -1.97 10.91 -8.15
C GLY A 217 -1.23 10.08 -7.10
N SER A 218 -0.36 10.67 -6.29
CA SER A 218 0.39 9.99 -5.22
C SER A 218 0.91 10.99 -4.18
N THR A 219 1.32 10.47 -3.03
CA THR A 219 1.92 11.24 -1.93
C THR A 219 3.09 10.44 -1.36
N PRO A 220 3.98 11.05 -0.58
CA PRO A 220 5.09 10.30 0.01
C PRO A 220 4.70 9.51 1.26
N PHE A 221 3.42 9.43 1.61
CA PHE A 221 2.93 8.75 2.80
C PHE A 221 1.87 7.72 2.43
N ILE A 222 2.13 6.45 2.75
CA ILE A 222 1.12 5.39 2.66
C ILE A 222 0.59 5.12 4.06
N LEU A 223 -0.72 5.26 4.21
CA LEU A 223 -1.49 4.77 5.33
C LEU A 223 -1.81 3.29 5.09
N LYS A 224 -1.52 2.44 6.08
CA LYS A 224 -1.96 1.04 6.14
C LYS A 224 -2.86 0.86 7.36
N LEU A 225 -4.07 0.37 7.16
CA LEU A 225 -4.98 -0.08 8.22
C LEU A 225 -5.17 -1.58 8.06
N ALA A 226 -4.94 -2.37 9.12
CA ALA A 226 -5.26 -3.79 9.13
C ALA A 226 -6.33 -4.06 10.19
N THR A 227 -7.41 -4.73 9.80
CA THR A 227 -8.44 -5.15 10.74
C THR A 227 -7.90 -6.20 11.72
N ARG A 228 -8.58 -6.41 12.83
CA ARG A 228 -8.49 -7.71 13.53
C ARG A 228 -9.12 -8.83 12.70
N ASP A 229 -8.97 -10.06 13.15
CA ASP A 229 -9.59 -11.23 12.54
C ASP A 229 -11.12 -11.09 12.48
N LEU A 230 -11.65 -11.04 11.27
CA LEU A 230 -13.07 -10.90 10.92
C LEU A 230 -13.82 -12.23 10.97
N ASN A 231 -13.09 -13.36 10.93
CA ASN A 231 -13.65 -14.69 11.05
C ASN A 231 -13.77 -15.15 12.52
N GLY A 232 -13.14 -14.43 13.45
CA GLY A 232 -13.24 -14.70 14.87
C GLY A 232 -14.66 -14.43 15.42
N GLN A 233 -15.11 -15.29 16.34
CA GLN A 233 -16.42 -15.18 17.01
C GLN A 233 -16.66 -13.79 17.63
N ARG A 234 -15.60 -13.18 18.19
CA ARG A 234 -15.67 -11.83 18.75
C ARG A 234 -16.00 -10.78 17.70
N ALA A 235 -15.37 -10.83 16.52
CA ALA A 235 -15.67 -9.88 15.46
C ALA A 235 -17.08 -10.10 14.91
N ALA A 236 -17.54 -11.35 14.78
CA ALA A 236 -18.92 -11.65 14.41
C ALA A 236 -19.94 -11.04 15.39
N ALA A 237 -19.68 -11.10 16.69
CA ALA A 237 -20.57 -10.56 17.72
C ALA A 237 -20.53 -9.02 17.85
N GLU A 238 -19.35 -8.42 17.71
CA GLU A 238 -19.14 -6.98 18.00
C GLU A 238 -19.30 -6.07 16.77
N ALA A 239 -19.16 -6.59 15.55
CA ALA A 239 -19.05 -5.80 14.33
C ALA A 239 -20.24 -4.84 14.11
N HIS A 240 -21.47 -5.31 14.32
CA HIS A 240 -22.69 -4.50 14.09
C HIS A 240 -23.03 -3.55 15.24
N SER A 241 -22.42 -3.73 16.41
CA SER A 241 -22.71 -2.90 17.59
C SER A 241 -21.63 -1.85 17.84
N THR A 242 -20.36 -2.23 17.72
CA THR A 242 -19.22 -1.40 18.11
C THR A 242 -18.15 -1.25 17.02
N GLY A 243 -18.40 -1.81 15.83
CA GLY A 243 -17.45 -1.82 14.73
C GLY A 243 -16.28 -2.78 14.95
N VAL A 244 -15.28 -2.66 14.09
CA VAL A 244 -14.10 -3.52 14.05
C VAL A 244 -12.86 -2.69 14.41
N GLN A 245 -12.05 -3.21 15.31
CA GLN A 245 -10.76 -2.61 15.62
C GLN A 245 -9.76 -2.83 14.48
N MET A 246 -9.00 -1.79 14.18
CA MET A 246 -7.96 -1.77 13.16
C MET A 246 -6.68 -1.18 13.71
N ASP A 247 -5.57 -1.86 13.49
CA ASP A 247 -4.25 -1.30 13.79
C ASP A 247 -3.75 -0.58 12.54
N TYR A 248 -3.16 0.61 12.71
CA TYR A 248 -2.71 1.40 11.58
C TYR A 248 -1.26 1.85 11.71
N VAL A 249 -0.60 2.01 10.55
CA VAL A 249 0.71 2.62 10.43
C VAL A 249 0.74 3.55 9.21
N VAL A 250 1.53 4.61 9.28
CA VAL A 250 1.83 5.48 8.16
C VAL A 250 3.32 5.40 7.88
N VAL A 251 3.65 5.04 6.66
CA VAL A 251 5.03 4.83 6.21
C VAL A 251 5.39 5.83 5.12
N ASP A 252 6.66 6.22 5.11
CA ASP A 252 7.23 7.01 4.04
C ASP A 252 7.47 6.10 2.82
N THR A 253 7.20 6.61 1.61
CA THR A 253 7.47 5.87 0.37
C THR A 253 7.95 6.80 -0.74
N ALA A 254 8.75 6.24 -1.65
CA ALA A 254 9.11 6.85 -2.92
C ALA A 254 8.29 6.30 -4.10
N GLU A 255 7.57 5.19 -3.89
CA GLU A 255 6.69 4.61 -4.91
C GLU A 255 5.54 5.58 -5.19
N ARG A 256 5.14 5.65 -6.46
CA ARG A 256 4.02 6.49 -6.94
C ARG A 256 2.81 5.68 -7.38
N ASP A 257 2.97 4.37 -7.44
CA ASP A 257 1.92 3.42 -7.80
C ASP A 257 1.73 2.45 -6.64
N LEU A 258 0.51 2.39 -6.12
CA LEU A 258 0.20 1.57 -4.96
C LEU A 258 0.22 0.07 -5.31
N ASP A 259 -0.07 -0.30 -6.55
CA ASP A 259 -0.02 -1.69 -7.02
C ASP A 259 1.43 -2.19 -6.97
N ARG A 260 2.36 -1.39 -7.51
CA ARG A 260 3.80 -1.65 -7.45
C ARG A 260 4.30 -1.71 -6.00
N TYR A 261 3.82 -0.84 -5.13
CA TYR A 261 4.18 -0.89 -3.70
C TYR A 261 3.74 -2.21 -3.05
N ILE A 262 2.51 -2.65 -3.30
CA ILE A 262 2.00 -3.93 -2.77
C ILE A 262 2.86 -5.09 -3.28
N GLU A 263 3.06 -5.18 -4.59
CA GLU A 263 3.80 -6.28 -5.22
C GLU A 263 5.28 -6.31 -4.82
N ALA A 264 5.97 -5.17 -4.88
CA ALA A 264 7.42 -5.12 -4.66
C ALA A 264 7.82 -5.02 -3.19
N ARG A 265 7.00 -4.40 -2.34
CA ARG A 265 7.37 -4.10 -0.94
C ARG A 265 6.53 -4.83 0.10
N GLN A 266 5.32 -5.26 -0.22
CA GLN A 266 4.42 -5.89 0.76
C GLN A 266 4.18 -7.38 0.53
N SER A 267 4.43 -7.90 -0.68
CA SER A 267 4.20 -9.32 -0.99
C SER A 267 4.79 -10.28 0.04
N ALA A 268 6.05 -10.09 0.45
CA ALA A 268 6.68 -10.98 1.43
C ALA A 268 6.03 -10.91 2.82
N ALA A 269 5.62 -9.71 3.26
CA ALA A 269 4.94 -9.54 4.55
C ALA A 269 3.52 -10.13 4.52
N LEU A 270 2.78 -9.87 3.45
CA LEU A 270 1.44 -10.42 3.24
C LEU A 270 1.47 -11.95 3.10
N SER A 271 2.49 -12.49 2.44
CA SER A 271 2.73 -13.93 2.31
C SER A 271 2.95 -14.58 3.67
N ARG A 272 3.82 -14.01 4.52
CA ARG A 272 4.04 -14.51 5.88
C ARG A 272 2.79 -14.36 6.76
N ALA A 273 2.01 -13.29 6.60
CA ALA A 273 0.73 -13.18 7.30
C ALA A 273 -0.24 -14.31 6.89
N ALA A 274 -0.29 -14.67 5.60
CA ALA A 274 -1.11 -15.77 5.11
C ALA A 274 -0.60 -17.15 5.54
N LEU A 275 0.71 -17.40 5.46
CA LEU A 275 1.30 -18.72 5.72
C LEU A 275 1.52 -18.98 7.22
N GLU A 276 1.98 -17.97 7.95
CA GLU A 276 2.48 -18.09 9.33
C GLU A 276 1.61 -17.34 10.35
N GLY A 277 0.63 -16.54 9.90
CA GLY A 277 -0.15 -15.67 10.79
C GLY A 277 0.65 -14.50 11.36
N ASN A 278 1.81 -14.17 10.78
CA ASN A 278 2.66 -13.08 11.25
C ASN A 278 2.20 -11.71 10.69
N TRP A 279 1.32 -11.04 11.46
CA TRP A 279 0.75 -9.75 11.08
C TRP A 279 1.64 -8.54 11.37
N GLU A 280 2.66 -8.69 12.21
CA GLU A 280 3.52 -7.57 12.62
C GLU A 280 4.30 -6.99 11.44
N ASP A 281 4.70 -7.86 10.50
CA ASP A 281 5.43 -7.47 9.30
C ASP A 281 4.58 -6.64 8.32
N VAL A 282 3.26 -6.89 8.24
CA VAL A 282 2.35 -6.14 7.37
C VAL A 282 2.27 -4.67 7.80
N LEU A 283 2.24 -4.45 9.12
CA LEU A 283 2.27 -3.11 9.74
C LEU A 283 3.69 -2.64 10.05
N GLY A 284 4.71 -3.33 9.56
CA GLY A 284 6.11 -2.95 9.66
C GLY A 284 6.43 -1.71 8.81
N SER A 285 7.40 -0.93 9.28
CA SER A 285 7.87 0.31 8.63
C SER A 285 9.17 0.14 7.84
N LYS A 286 9.53 -1.11 7.47
CA LYS A 286 10.79 -1.41 6.77
C LYS A 286 10.82 -0.80 5.37
#